data_AF-A0A2T0L9V1-F1
#
_entry.id   AF-A0A2T0L9V1-F1
#
_cell.length_a   1.000
_cell.length_b   1.000
_cell.length_c   1.000
_cell.angle_alpha   90.00
_cell.angle_beta   90.00
_cell.angle_gamma   90.00
#
_symmetry.space_group_name_H-M   'P 1'
#
loop_
_entity.id
_entity.type
_entity.pdbx_description
1 polymer ?
#
loop_
_entity_poly.entity_id
_entity_poly.type
_entity_poly.pdbx_seq_one_letter_code
_entity_poly.pdbx_strand_id
1 'polypeptide(L)'
;MKFRHIATCALLAVTSCAALAADEKSCATLVGTANSPAPQSFQIRDGEPVDLVSGAATVHGKLLVFADGGVFRAYWQPENSAEKYVLADAGANSVRLVSTPPQGTPAQNGQPGTTLAPQRVLSCPAL
;
A
#
# COMPACT_ATOMS: atom_id res chain seq x y z
N MET A 1 -64.73 -22.19 -25.55
CA MET A 1 -64.14 -23.29 -24.76
C MET A 1 -62.63 -23.28 -24.92
N LYS A 2 -61.93 -23.56 -23.81
CA LYS A 2 -60.51 -23.98 -23.67
C LYS A 2 -59.41 -22.91 -23.78
N PHE A 3 -59.05 -22.41 -22.59
CA PHE A 3 -57.72 -21.95 -22.19
C PHE A 3 -56.64 -23.00 -22.51
N ARG A 4 -55.45 -22.57 -22.96
CA ARG A 4 -54.18 -23.24 -22.63
C ARG A 4 -53.04 -22.22 -22.49
N HIS A 5 -52.50 -22.20 -21.28
CA HIS A 5 -51.29 -21.50 -20.84
C HIS A 5 -50.05 -22.05 -21.57
N ILE A 6 -49.10 -21.18 -21.91
CA ILE A 6 -47.74 -21.57 -22.29
C ILE A 6 -46.76 -20.78 -21.43
N ALA A 7 -45.81 -21.54 -20.90
CA ALA A 7 -45.08 -21.31 -19.67
C ALA A 7 -43.99 -20.24 -19.77
N THR A 8 -43.94 -19.40 -18.73
CA THR A 8 -42.85 -18.47 -18.44
C THR A 8 -41.62 -19.28 -17.98
N CYS A 9 -40.65 -19.48 -18.87
CA CYS A 9 -39.33 -19.99 -18.48
C CYS A 9 -38.48 -18.84 -17.91
N ALA A 10 -38.31 -18.83 -16.59
CA ALA A 10 -37.43 -17.91 -15.89
C ALA A 10 -35.96 -18.29 -16.17
N LEU A 11 -35.26 -17.46 -16.94
CA LEU A 11 -33.80 -17.47 -17.04
C LEU A 11 -33.22 -16.68 -15.87
N LEU A 12 -32.83 -17.36 -14.80
CA LEU A 12 -31.99 -16.79 -13.73
C LEU A 12 -30.56 -17.26 -13.94
N ALA A 13 -29.83 -16.55 -14.81
CA ALA A 13 -28.38 -16.60 -14.83
C ALA A 13 -27.87 -15.82 -13.61
N VAL A 14 -27.59 -16.52 -12.51
CA VAL A 14 -26.84 -15.95 -11.38
C VAL A 14 -25.36 -16.00 -11.77
N THR A 15 -24.91 -15.02 -12.56
CA THR A 15 -23.50 -14.68 -12.65
C THR A 15 -23.12 -13.97 -11.36
N SER A 16 -22.61 -14.72 -10.39
CA SER A 16 -21.90 -14.15 -9.24
C SER A 16 -20.60 -13.52 -9.75
N CYS A 17 -20.68 -12.24 -10.13
CA CYS A 17 -19.49 -11.40 -10.17
C CYS A 17 -18.92 -11.37 -8.75
N ALA A 18 -17.79 -12.04 -8.54
CA ALA A 18 -16.89 -11.67 -7.47
C ALA A 18 -16.45 -10.23 -7.77
N ALA A 19 -17.13 -9.26 -7.17
CA ALA A 19 -16.67 -7.89 -7.14
C ALA A 19 -15.39 -7.88 -6.28
N LEU A 20 -14.26 -8.18 -6.92
CA LEU A 20 -13.00 -7.57 -6.52
C LEU A 20 -13.24 -6.07 -6.69
N ALA A 21 -13.64 -5.41 -5.60
CA ALA A 21 -13.58 -3.97 -5.49
C ALA A 21 -12.08 -3.59 -5.55
N ALA A 22 -11.53 -3.56 -6.76
CA ALA A 22 -10.31 -2.85 -7.04
C ALA A 22 -10.60 -1.39 -6.71
N ASP A 23 -10.08 -0.95 -5.58
CA ASP A 23 -10.06 0.45 -5.19
C ASP A 23 -9.28 1.22 -6.27
N GLU A 24 -10.00 1.80 -7.23
CA GLU A 24 -9.55 2.07 -8.61
C GLU A 24 -8.36 3.04 -8.78
N LYS A 25 -7.65 3.42 -7.72
CA LYS A 25 -6.43 4.25 -7.82
C LYS A 25 -5.22 3.76 -7.03
N SER A 26 -5.32 2.72 -6.20
CA SER A 26 -4.15 2.16 -5.52
C SER A 26 -3.88 0.73 -5.95
N CYS A 27 -2.61 0.38 -6.11
CA CYS A 27 -2.18 -0.97 -6.44
C CYS A 27 -1.61 -1.76 -5.26
N ALA A 28 -1.34 -1.09 -4.14
CA ALA A 28 -0.84 -1.72 -2.93
C ALA A 28 -1.08 -0.85 -1.68
N THR A 29 -0.76 -1.39 -0.51
CA THR A 29 -0.76 -0.67 0.77
C THR A 29 0.55 -0.93 1.51
N LEU A 30 1.19 0.12 2.00
CA LEU A 30 2.29 0.02 2.96
C LEU A 30 1.72 -0.20 4.35
N VAL A 31 2.18 -1.25 5.03
CA VAL A 31 1.72 -1.64 6.38
C VAL A 31 2.92 -1.97 7.26
N GLY A 32 2.81 -1.68 8.56
CA GLY A 32 3.77 -2.17 9.54
C GLY A 32 3.69 -3.69 9.68
N THR A 33 4.78 -4.33 10.12
CA THR A 33 4.90 -5.80 10.16
C THR A 33 4.69 -6.38 11.56
N ALA A 34 3.81 -5.79 12.38
CA ALA A 34 3.43 -6.46 13.63
C ALA A 34 2.63 -7.72 13.29
N ASN A 35 3.04 -8.88 13.81
CA ASN A 35 2.50 -10.24 13.55
C ASN A 35 0.97 -10.34 13.68
N SER A 36 0.24 -9.78 12.72
CA SER A 36 -1.20 -9.54 12.76
C SER A 36 -1.73 -9.59 11.33
N PRO A 37 -2.89 -10.23 11.11
CA PRO A 37 -3.51 -10.31 9.79
C PRO A 37 -4.17 -8.98 9.35
N ALA A 38 -4.29 -7.98 10.23
CA ALA A 38 -4.85 -6.69 9.90
C ALA A 38 -3.75 -5.69 9.46
N PRO A 39 -4.02 -4.74 8.54
CA PRO A 39 -3.08 -3.66 8.21
C PRO A 39 -2.65 -2.89 9.47
N GLN A 40 -1.34 -2.79 9.71
CA GLN A 40 -0.80 -2.15 10.92
C GLN A 40 -0.21 -0.78 10.61
N SER A 41 -0.31 0.12 11.59
CA SER A 41 0.46 1.38 11.61
C SER A 41 1.95 1.11 11.73
N PHE A 42 2.77 2.07 11.32
CA PHE A 42 4.23 2.01 11.41
C PHE A 42 4.81 3.38 11.76
N GLN A 43 6.03 3.42 12.29
CA GLN A 43 6.71 4.67 12.64
C GLN A 43 7.62 5.14 11.51
N ILE A 44 7.63 6.44 11.23
CA ILE A 44 8.63 7.06 10.34
C ILE A 44 9.95 7.17 11.10
N ARG A 45 10.76 6.11 11.00
CA ARG A 45 12.11 6.04 11.55
C ARG A 45 12.97 5.11 10.69
N ASP A 46 14.27 5.33 10.72
CA ASP A 46 15.21 4.48 10.00
C ASP A 46 15.15 3.03 10.50
N GLY A 47 15.09 2.08 9.55
CA GLY A 47 15.01 0.66 9.83
C GLY A 47 13.62 0.12 10.17
N GLU A 48 12.57 0.95 10.21
CA GLU A 48 11.21 0.48 10.50
C GLU A 48 10.77 -0.58 9.46
N PRO A 49 10.42 -1.80 9.88
CA PRO A 49 9.87 -2.81 8.99
C PRO A 49 8.52 -2.38 8.43
N VAL A 50 8.42 -2.32 7.10
CA VAL A 50 7.18 -1.93 6.40
C VAL A 50 7.05 -2.78 5.14
N ASP A 51 5.96 -3.49 5.04
CA ASP A 51 5.63 -4.34 3.90
C ASP A 51 4.74 -3.61 2.92
N LEU A 52 4.92 -3.89 1.63
CA LEU A 52 4.01 -3.48 0.56
C LEU A 52 3.10 -4.65 0.19
N VAL A 53 1.81 -4.54 0.48
CA VAL A 53 0.82 -5.60 0.30
C VAL A 53 -0.10 -5.29 -0.87
N SER A 54 -0.26 -6.23 -1.80
CA SER A 54 -1.15 -6.17 -2.95
C SER A 54 -1.90 -7.50 -3.11
N GLY A 55 -3.17 -7.53 -2.69
CA GLY A 55 -3.97 -8.77 -2.68
C GLY A 55 -3.30 -9.85 -1.82
N ALA A 56 -2.86 -10.94 -2.45
CA ALA A 56 -2.15 -12.04 -1.79
C ALA A 56 -0.62 -11.90 -1.83
N ALA A 57 -0.09 -10.89 -2.53
CA ALA A 57 1.35 -10.65 -2.64
C ALA A 57 1.82 -9.68 -1.57
N THR A 58 2.98 -9.99 -0.98
CA THR A 58 3.67 -9.14 -0.01
C THR A 58 5.11 -8.95 -0.47
N VAL A 59 5.54 -7.70 -0.57
CA VAL A 59 6.95 -7.36 -0.75
C VAL A 59 7.46 -6.83 0.58
N HIS A 60 8.40 -7.56 1.19
CA HIS A 60 9.02 -7.13 2.43
C HIS A 60 9.93 -5.94 2.20
N GLY A 61 10.00 -5.04 3.18
CA GLY A 61 10.83 -3.86 3.08
C GLY A 61 11.02 -3.15 4.41
N LYS A 62 11.69 -2.01 4.33
CA LYS A 62 11.93 -1.14 5.48
C LYS A 62 11.91 0.32 5.08
N LEU A 63 11.66 1.17 6.07
CA LEU A 63 11.88 2.61 5.91
C LEU A 63 13.34 2.95 6.12
N LEU A 64 13.80 3.88 5.30
CA LEU A 64 15.00 4.65 5.52
C LEU A 64 14.57 6.11 5.71
N VAL A 65 15.17 6.81 6.65
CA VAL A 65 14.81 8.21 6.90
C VAL A 65 16.05 9.08 6.82
N PHE A 66 15.94 10.17 6.05
CA PHE A 66 17.01 11.14 5.87
C PHE A 66 16.53 12.51 6.34
N ALA A 67 17.44 13.27 6.94
CA ALA A 67 17.21 14.63 7.41
C ALA A 67 18.06 15.62 6.61
N ASP A 68 17.45 16.74 6.25
CA ASP A 68 18.12 17.89 5.64
C ASP A 68 17.42 19.18 6.09
N GLY A 69 18.17 20.09 6.73
CA GLY A 69 17.63 21.38 7.16
C GLY A 69 16.38 21.32 8.06
N GLY A 70 16.22 20.27 8.88
CA GLY A 70 15.04 20.07 9.73
C GLY A 70 13.84 19.40 9.04
N VAL A 71 13.95 19.07 7.76
CA VAL A 71 12.97 18.29 7.01
C VAL A 71 13.38 16.82 7.02
N PHE A 72 12.45 15.94 7.39
CA PHE A 72 12.64 14.50 7.30
C PHE A 72 12.00 13.95 6.02
N ARG A 73 12.72 13.08 5.33
CA ARG A 73 12.27 12.38 4.11
C ARG A 73 12.32 10.89 4.34
N ALA A 74 11.17 10.24 4.22
CA ALA A 74 11.06 8.80 4.31
C ALA A 74 11.19 8.17 2.92
N TYR A 75 11.96 7.09 2.84
CA TYR A 75 12.09 6.23 1.68
C TYR A 75 11.70 4.82 2.10
N TRP A 76 10.97 4.11 1.26
CA TRP A 76 10.77 2.68 1.39
C TRP A 76 11.76 1.95 0.47
N GLN A 77 12.39 0.91 1.01
CA GLN A 77 13.32 0.06 0.31
C GLN A 77 12.82 -1.39 0.40
N PRO A 78 12.55 -2.06 -0.74
CA PRO A 78 12.31 -3.50 -0.74
C PRO A 78 13.51 -4.25 -0.18
N GLU A 79 13.25 -5.33 0.54
CA GLU A 79 14.29 -6.25 0.98
C GLU A 79 15.05 -6.80 -0.23
N ASN A 80 16.37 -6.95 -0.10
CA ASN A 80 17.25 -7.41 -1.17
C ASN A 80 17.31 -6.50 -2.43
N SER A 81 16.75 -5.29 -2.40
CA SER A 81 16.87 -4.30 -3.47
C SER A 81 17.77 -3.13 -3.08
N ALA A 82 18.56 -2.63 -4.02
CA ALA A 82 19.31 -1.37 -3.85
C ALA A 82 18.43 -0.13 -4.05
N GLU A 83 17.29 -0.30 -4.72
CA GLU A 83 16.36 0.75 -5.10
C GLU A 83 15.62 1.32 -3.88
N LYS A 84 15.38 2.63 -3.90
CA LYS A 84 14.74 3.36 -2.80
C LYS A 84 13.68 4.26 -3.38
N TYR A 85 12.51 4.19 -2.78
CA TYR A 85 11.34 4.92 -3.23
C TYR A 85 10.98 5.96 -2.18
N VAL A 86 11.06 7.25 -2.51
CA VAL A 86 10.58 8.29 -1.59
C VAL A 86 9.07 8.13 -1.40
N LEU A 87 8.59 8.28 -0.17
CA LEU A 87 7.18 8.39 0.14
C LEU A 87 6.75 9.82 -0.16
N ALA A 88 6.26 10.07 -1.37
CA ALA A 88 5.68 11.36 -1.74
C ALA A 88 4.22 11.41 -1.27
N ASP A 89 3.91 12.31 -0.34
CA ASP A 89 2.55 12.51 0.16
C ASP A 89 1.57 12.76 -1.00
N ALA A 90 0.45 12.05 -0.97
CA ALA A 90 -0.64 12.16 -1.93
C ALA A 90 -2.00 12.30 -1.25
N GLY A 91 -2.03 12.50 0.07
CA GLY A 91 -3.22 12.61 0.90
C GLY A 91 -3.04 11.91 2.25
N ALA A 92 -3.99 12.12 3.16
CA ALA A 92 -3.87 11.74 4.58
C ALA A 92 -3.41 10.29 4.86
N ASN A 93 -3.78 9.33 4.02
CA ASN A 93 -3.36 7.92 4.13
C ASN A 93 -2.91 7.37 2.77
N SER A 94 -2.26 8.20 1.96
CA SER A 94 -1.86 7.80 0.61
C SER A 94 -0.55 8.44 0.20
N VAL A 95 0.28 7.64 -0.45
CA VAL A 95 1.59 8.05 -0.95
C VAL A 95 1.77 7.61 -2.40
N ARG A 96 2.73 8.24 -3.07
CA ARG A 96 3.36 7.71 -4.28
C ARG A 96 4.77 7.29 -3.93
N LEU A 97 5.10 6.05 -4.28
CA LEU A 97 6.47 5.56 -4.32
C LEU A 97 7.15 6.06 -5.60
N VAL A 98 8.21 6.85 -5.45
CA VAL A 98 8.99 7.39 -6.57
C VAL A 98 10.46 7.04 -6.41
N SER A 99 11.02 6.32 -7.38
CA SER A 99 12.43 5.90 -7.34
C SER A 99 13.33 7.11 -7.50
N THR A 100 14.10 7.45 -6.46
CA THR A 100 15.03 8.58 -6.46
C THR A 100 16.20 8.33 -5.51
N PRO A 101 17.39 8.91 -5.77
CA PRO A 101 18.47 8.90 -4.80
C PRO A 101 18.06 9.59 -3.48
N PRO A 102 18.46 9.05 -2.32
CA PRO A 102 18.24 9.71 -1.04
C PRO A 102 18.80 11.13 -1.00
N GLN A 103 18.07 12.03 -0.34
CA GLN A 103 18.47 13.42 -0.12
C GLN A 103 18.67 13.66 1.37
N GLY A 104 19.79 14.30 1.73
CA GLY A 104 20.18 14.55 3.12
C GLY A 104 21.04 13.46 3.74
N THR A 105 21.14 13.48 5.07
CA THR A 105 21.92 12.53 5.87
C THR A 105 21.02 11.58 6.64
N PRO A 106 21.40 10.32 6.92
CA PRO A 106 20.57 9.39 7.70
C PRO A 106 20.12 10.00 9.04
N ALA A 107 18.81 9.97 9.28
CA ALA A 107 18.22 10.41 10.54
C ALA A 107 18.71 9.54 11.70
N GLN A 108 18.90 10.15 12.86
CA GLN A 108 19.47 9.48 14.03
C GLN A 108 18.41 9.29 15.10
N ASN A 109 18.68 8.39 16.06
CA ASN A 109 17.90 8.24 17.29
C ASN A 109 16.40 8.01 17.07
N GLY A 110 16.03 7.32 15.97
CA GLY A 110 14.64 7.01 15.64
C GLY A 110 13.79 8.22 15.20
N GLN A 111 14.40 9.35 14.87
CA GLN A 111 13.68 10.53 14.40
C GLN A 111 13.14 10.35 12.97
N PRO A 112 11.98 10.98 12.63
CA PRO A 112 11.10 11.73 13.53
C PRO A 112 10.24 10.87 14.47
N GLY A 113 10.12 9.57 14.22
CA GLY A 113 9.40 8.62 15.07
C GLY A 113 7.87 8.75 15.01
N THR A 114 7.35 9.58 14.12
CA THR A 114 5.91 9.80 13.95
C THR A 114 5.22 8.54 13.45
N THR A 115 4.14 8.12 14.11
CA THR A 115 3.33 6.99 13.67
C THR A 115 2.41 7.39 12.52
N LEU A 116 2.43 6.61 11.43
CA LEU A 116 1.45 6.68 10.35
C LEU A 116 0.51 5.47 10.40
N ALA A 117 -0.75 5.71 10.03
CA ALA A 117 -1.65 4.63 9.64
C ALA A 117 -1.16 3.96 8.35
N PRO A 118 -1.66 2.76 8.01
CA PRO A 118 -1.43 2.14 6.70
C PRO A 118 -1.58 3.13 5.53
N GLN A 119 -0.64 3.12 4.60
CA GLN A 119 -0.59 4.09 3.49
C GLN A 119 -0.92 3.41 2.17
N ARG A 120 -1.97 3.89 1.50
CA ARG A 120 -2.35 3.46 0.15
C ARG A 120 -1.32 3.93 -0.87
N VAL A 121 -0.83 3.04 -1.71
CA VAL A 121 0.17 3.39 -2.72
C VAL A 121 -0.52 3.62 -4.07
N LEU A 122 -0.42 4.86 -4.56
CA LEU A 122 -1.07 5.33 -5.79
C LEU A 122 -0.16 5.30 -7.03
N SER A 123 1.11 4.91 -6.86
CA SER A 123 2.00 4.54 -7.97
C SER A 123 2.22 3.03 -7.97
N CYS A 124 2.34 2.44 -9.15
CA CYS A 124 2.49 0.99 -9.29
C CYS A 124 3.90 0.66 -9.80
N PRO A 125 4.91 0.73 -8.93
CA PRO A 125 6.25 0.31 -9.30
C PRO A 125 6.25 -1.19 -9.65
N ALA A 126 7.00 -1.56 -10.68
CA ALA A 126 7.23 -2.95 -11.02
C ALA A 126 8.31 -3.49 -10.07
N LEU A 127 7.88 -4.19 -9.02
CA LEU A 127 8.69 -4.72 -7.93
C LEU A 127 8.76 -6.25 -7.99
#